data_AF-A0A4V3DM23-F1
#
_entry.id   AF-A0A4V3DM23-F1
#
_cell.length_a   1.000
_cell.length_b   1.000
_cell.length_c   1.000
_cell.angle_alpha   90.00
_cell.angle_beta   90.00
_cell.angle_gamma   90.00
#
_symmetry.space_group_name_H-M   'P 1'
#
loop_
_entity.id
_entity.type
_entity.pdbx_description
1 polymer ?
#
loop_
_entity_poly.entity_id
_entity_poly.type
_entity_poly.pdbx_seq_one_letter_code
_entity_poly.pdbx_strand_id
1 'polypeptide(L)'
;MNWSWQAEAEPPPAQAVLASGAAARELHRLAMARLDQAGTDWLLAAHADLLLLCGSSDTLPWCEGAIYAAPRPHCPSLWLPTAQRPEVALDLLQHAIQQRHGRRAYLLLPAPAQIVPLDRLQPASAELLAAIAARWA
;
A
#
# COMPACT_ATOMS: atom_id res chain seq x y z
N MET A 1 -19.71 -6.41 10.68
CA MET A 1 -19.99 -5.06 10.17
C MET A 1 -20.23 -5.22 8.67
N ASN A 2 -21.48 -5.09 8.22
CA ASN A 2 -21.83 -5.26 6.80
C ASN A 2 -21.90 -3.87 6.15
N TRP A 3 -20.78 -3.40 5.63
CA TRP A 3 -20.71 -2.25 4.73
C TRP A 3 -20.00 -2.72 3.46
N SER A 4 -20.38 -2.15 2.32
CA SER A 4 -19.80 -2.45 1.01
C SER A 4 -18.74 -1.43 0.62
N TRP A 5 -18.05 -1.76 -0.47
CA TRP A 5 -17.12 -0.86 -1.16
C TRP A 5 -17.84 -0.22 -2.34
N GLN A 6 -17.55 1.05 -2.58
CA GLN A 6 -18.03 1.83 -3.70
C GLN A 6 -16.84 2.40 -4.48
N ALA A 7 -17.06 2.77 -5.74
CA ALA A 7 -16.05 3.46 -6.54
C ALA A 7 -15.72 4.83 -5.93
N GLU A 8 -14.45 5.21 -5.99
CA GLU A 8 -14.03 6.57 -5.66
C GLU A 8 -14.26 7.49 -6.87
N ALA A 9 -15.05 8.54 -6.68
CA ALA A 9 -15.39 9.47 -7.77
C ALA A 9 -14.19 10.32 -8.19
N GLU A 10 -13.35 10.69 -7.23
CA GLU A 10 -12.13 11.46 -7.44
C GLU A 10 -10.95 10.73 -6.78
N PRO A 11 -10.32 9.79 -7.52
CA PRO A 11 -9.19 9.03 -7.00
C PRO A 11 -8.04 9.95 -6.59
N PRO A 12 -7.54 9.89 -5.34
CA PRO A 12 -6.37 10.65 -4.94
C PRO A 12 -5.11 10.12 -5.65
N PRO A 13 -4.05 10.95 -5.78
CA PRO A 13 -2.77 10.49 -6.27
C PRO A 13 -2.24 9.35 -5.39
N ALA A 14 -1.73 8.30 -6.02
CA ALA A 14 -1.24 7.13 -5.31
C ALA A 14 -0.01 7.48 -4.47
N GLN A 15 0.02 7.01 -3.23
CA GLN A 15 1.19 7.12 -2.35
C GLN A 15 1.71 5.76 -1.92
N ALA A 16 1.06 4.69 -2.35
CA ALA A 16 1.53 3.33 -2.22
C ALA A 16 1.05 2.45 -3.38
N VAL A 17 1.79 1.38 -3.63
CA VAL A 17 1.43 0.28 -4.50
C VAL A 17 1.67 -1.03 -3.75
N LEU A 18 0.65 -1.88 -3.69
CA LEU A 18 0.67 -3.20 -3.08
C LEU A 18 0.42 -4.25 -4.14
N ALA A 19 1.26 -5.27 -4.21
CA ALA A 19 1.05 -6.41 -5.09
C ALA A 19 1.24 -7.73 -4.35
N SER A 20 0.62 -8.79 -4.88
CA SER A 20 0.67 -10.16 -4.36
C SER A 20 1.05 -11.16 -5.46
N GLY A 21 1.57 -12.32 -5.09
CA GLY A 21 1.89 -13.42 -6.02
C GLY A 21 2.75 -12.97 -7.21
N ALA A 22 2.27 -13.24 -8.43
CA ALA A 22 2.98 -12.88 -9.66
C ALA A 22 3.16 -11.36 -9.82
N ALA A 23 2.15 -10.56 -9.43
CA ALA A 23 2.25 -9.10 -9.49
C ALA A 23 3.30 -8.57 -8.50
N ALA A 24 3.49 -9.21 -7.34
CA ALA A 24 4.56 -8.83 -6.41
C ALA A 24 5.95 -9.02 -7.00
N ARG A 25 6.15 -10.09 -7.77
CA ARG A 25 7.42 -10.37 -8.47
C ARG A 25 7.68 -9.36 -9.58
N GLU A 26 6.64 -8.98 -10.33
CA GLU A 26 6.78 -7.95 -11.36
C GLU A 26 7.03 -6.57 -10.74
N LEU A 27 6.30 -6.21 -9.67
CA LEU A 27 6.52 -4.99 -8.91
C LEU A 27 7.95 -4.91 -8.38
N HIS A 28 8.48 -6.01 -7.85
CA HIS A 28 9.87 -6.10 -7.39
C HIS A 28 10.87 -5.83 -8.53
N ARG A 29 10.69 -6.47 -9.69
CA ARG A 29 11.53 -6.26 -10.87
C ARG A 29 11.52 -4.79 -11.31
N LEU A 30 10.33 -4.19 -11.35
CA LEU A 30 10.14 -2.78 -11.70
C LEU A 30 10.78 -1.83 -10.68
N ALA A 31 10.71 -2.18 -9.39
CA ALA A 31 11.33 -1.41 -8.32
C ALA A 31 12.85 -1.46 -8.39
N MET A 32 13.43 -2.64 -8.57
CA MET A 32 14.87 -2.83 -8.76
C MET A 32 15.41 -2.01 -9.93
N ALA A 33 14.68 -1.95 -11.05
CA ALA A 33 15.10 -1.21 -12.24
C ALA A 33 15.07 0.32 -12.06
N ARG A 34 14.40 0.83 -11.03
CA ARG A 34 14.14 2.26 -10.82
C ARG A 34 14.72 2.81 -9.52
N LEU A 35 15.25 1.95 -8.64
CA LEU A 35 15.72 2.32 -7.31
C LEU A 35 16.73 3.48 -7.33
N ASP A 36 17.66 3.47 -8.30
CA ASP A 36 18.70 4.49 -8.42
C ASP A 36 18.26 5.76 -9.17
N GLN A 37 16.99 5.86 -9.58
CA GLN A 37 16.47 7.05 -10.24
C GLN A 37 16.30 8.20 -9.24
N ALA A 38 16.69 9.40 -9.65
CA ALA A 38 16.57 10.60 -8.83
C ALA A 38 15.12 10.80 -8.33
N GLY A 39 14.96 11.06 -7.03
CA GLY A 39 13.65 11.23 -6.37
C GLY A 39 13.01 9.95 -5.84
N THR A 40 13.67 8.80 -5.98
CA THR A 40 13.19 7.52 -5.47
C THR A 40 13.48 7.36 -3.97
N ASP A 41 12.63 7.94 -3.13
CA ASP A 41 12.68 7.79 -1.67
C ASP A 41 11.59 6.84 -1.17
N TRP A 42 11.59 5.61 -1.68
CA TRP A 42 10.55 4.65 -1.32
C TRP A 42 10.77 4.06 0.07
N LEU A 43 9.66 3.85 0.77
CA LEU A 43 9.60 2.95 1.91
C LEU A 43 8.91 1.67 1.46
N LEU A 44 9.32 0.52 1.97
CA LEU A 44 8.76 -0.76 1.59
C LEU A 44 8.53 -1.69 2.77
N ALA A 45 7.62 -2.63 2.57
CA ALA A 45 7.48 -3.82 3.40
C ALA A 45 7.14 -5.02 2.52
N ALA A 46 7.59 -6.20 2.94
CA ALA A 46 7.23 -7.44 2.29
C ALA A 46 6.83 -8.48 3.34
N HIS A 47 5.85 -9.31 3.01
CA HIS A 47 5.39 -10.40 3.87
C HIS A 47 4.84 -11.54 3.01
N ALA A 48 5.34 -12.77 3.22
CA ALA A 48 5.02 -13.91 2.37
C ALA A 48 5.22 -13.53 0.89
N ASP A 49 4.18 -13.59 0.06
CA ASP A 49 4.16 -13.23 -1.36
C ASP A 49 3.67 -11.79 -1.64
N LEU A 50 3.62 -10.93 -0.62
CA LEU A 50 3.22 -9.52 -0.73
C LEU A 50 4.42 -8.59 -0.79
N LEU A 51 4.31 -7.55 -1.62
CA LEU A 51 5.21 -6.40 -1.65
C LEU A 51 4.40 -5.11 -1.62
N LEU A 52 4.73 -4.24 -0.67
CA LEU A 52 4.20 -2.89 -0.52
C LEU A 52 5.34 -1.89 -0.73
N LEU A 53 5.16 -0.93 -1.63
CA LEU A 53 6.00 0.24 -1.79
C LEU A 53 5.18 1.48 -1.48
N CYS A 54 5.75 2.43 -0.74
CA CYS A 54 5.18 3.73 -0.43
C CYS A 54 6.15 4.81 -0.92
N GLY A 55 5.62 5.86 -1.55
CA GLY A 55 6.43 6.90 -2.18
C GLY A 55 5.58 7.96 -2.89
N SER A 56 6.23 8.89 -3.59
CA SER A 56 5.53 9.87 -4.42
C SER A 56 4.84 9.19 -5.61
N SER A 57 3.66 9.66 -5.99
CA SER A 57 2.89 9.14 -7.13
C SER A 57 3.68 9.15 -8.44
N ASP A 58 4.59 10.12 -8.60
CA ASP A 58 5.40 10.27 -9.83
C ASP A 58 6.51 9.23 -9.94
N THR A 59 6.93 8.64 -8.81
CA THR A 59 8.01 7.66 -8.78
C THR A 59 7.48 6.24 -8.70
N LEU A 60 6.31 6.02 -8.07
CA LEU A 60 5.75 4.67 -7.91
C LEU A 60 5.64 3.93 -9.26
N PRO A 61 6.18 2.70 -9.36
CA PRO A 61 6.14 1.95 -10.60
C PRO A 61 4.72 1.51 -10.92
N TRP A 62 4.32 1.68 -12.19
CA TRP A 62 3.09 1.09 -12.69
C TRP A 62 3.26 -0.43 -12.84
N CYS A 63 2.44 -1.19 -12.13
CA CYS A 63 2.34 -2.64 -12.17
C CYS A 63 0.88 -3.07 -12.37
N GLU A 64 0.64 -3.90 -13.39
CA GLU A 64 -0.66 -4.53 -13.62
C GLU A 64 -1.02 -5.47 -12.46
N GLY A 65 -2.29 -5.53 -12.08
CA GLY A 65 -2.77 -6.37 -10.97
C GLY A 65 -2.38 -5.90 -9.57
N ALA A 66 -1.74 -4.73 -9.44
CA ALA A 66 -1.43 -4.12 -8.16
C ALA A 66 -2.56 -3.20 -7.66
N ILE A 67 -2.63 -3.03 -6.34
CA ILE A 67 -3.54 -2.09 -5.66
C ILE A 67 -2.76 -0.81 -5.35
N TYR A 68 -3.20 0.30 -5.92
CA TYR A 68 -2.69 1.62 -5.58
C TYR A 68 -3.49 2.18 -4.41
N ALA A 69 -2.81 2.76 -3.43
CA ALA A 69 -3.43 3.29 -2.24
C ALA A 69 -2.90 4.67 -1.87
N ALA A 70 -3.68 5.42 -1.09
CA ALA A 70 -3.31 6.72 -0.58
C ALA A 70 -3.97 6.98 0.78
N PRO A 71 -3.38 7.85 1.62
CA PRO A 71 -4.06 8.38 2.81
C PRO A 71 -5.28 9.20 2.41
N ARG A 72 -6.31 9.21 3.25
CA ARG A 72 -7.49 10.05 3.03
C ARG A 72 -7.29 11.44 3.63
N PRO A 73 -7.62 12.54 2.92
CA PRO A 73 -7.32 13.90 3.38
C PRO A 73 -7.83 14.22 4.78
N HIS A 74 -9.05 13.78 5.11
CA HIS A 74 -9.69 14.01 6.41
C HIS A 74 -9.38 12.90 7.44
N CYS A 75 -8.68 11.84 7.03
CA CYS A 75 -8.34 10.67 7.84
C CYS A 75 -6.95 10.14 7.44
N PRO A 76 -5.85 10.88 7.72
CA PRO A 76 -4.52 10.55 7.19
C PRO A 76 -3.92 9.25 7.75
N SER A 77 -4.46 8.73 8.85
CA SER A 77 -4.10 7.41 9.38
C SER A 77 -4.87 6.26 8.71
N LEU A 78 -5.88 6.57 7.88
CA LEU A 78 -6.62 5.59 7.11
C LEU A 78 -6.20 5.68 5.64
N TRP A 79 -5.51 4.65 5.19
CA TRP A 79 -5.12 4.45 3.81
C TRP A 79 -6.11 3.50 3.14
N LEU A 80 -6.51 3.83 1.92
CA LEU A 80 -7.46 3.05 1.13
C LEU A 80 -6.96 2.92 -0.31
N PRO A 81 -7.44 1.92 -1.07
CA PRO A 81 -7.27 1.89 -2.51
C PRO A 81 -7.70 3.23 -3.14
N THR A 82 -6.98 3.72 -4.15
CA THR A 82 -7.31 5.01 -4.78
C THR A 82 -8.62 4.94 -5.55
N ALA A 83 -8.93 3.79 -6.16
CA ALA A 83 -10.11 3.58 -6.99
C ALA A 83 -11.38 3.21 -6.21
N GLN A 84 -11.27 2.87 -4.92
CA GLN A 84 -12.39 2.37 -4.12
C GLN A 84 -12.35 2.92 -2.69
N ARG A 85 -13.54 3.12 -2.12
CA ARG A 85 -13.69 3.50 -0.72
C ARG A 85 -14.83 2.72 -0.08
N PRO A 86 -14.81 2.53 1.25
CA PRO A 86 -15.95 1.96 1.94
C PRO A 86 -17.13 2.95 1.93
N GLU A 87 -18.35 2.44 2.03
CA GLU A 87 -19.57 3.25 2.13
C GLU A 87 -19.78 3.87 3.52
N VAL A 88 -19.15 3.29 4.54
CA VAL A 88 -19.22 3.82 5.90
C VAL A 88 -18.40 5.10 6.05
N ALA A 89 -18.81 5.97 6.99
CA ALA A 89 -18.10 7.18 7.34
C ALA A 89 -16.64 6.87 7.74
N LEU A 90 -15.69 7.53 7.05
CA LEU A 90 -14.26 7.22 7.14
C LEU A 90 -13.64 7.56 8.49
N ASP A 91 -14.16 8.59 9.14
CA ASP A 91 -13.77 9.03 10.49
C ASP A 91 -14.14 7.99 11.55
N LEU A 92 -15.37 7.46 11.49
CA LEU A 92 -15.83 6.38 12.35
C LEU A 92 -15.03 5.10 12.12
N LEU A 93 -14.75 4.79 10.85
CA LEU A 93 -13.94 3.62 10.49
C LEU A 93 -12.50 3.75 11.00
N GLN A 94 -11.85 4.90 10.79
CA GLN A 94 -10.51 5.17 11.31
C GLN A 94 -10.50 5.05 12.85
N HIS A 95 -11.50 5.64 13.52
CA HIS A 95 -11.62 5.54 14.98
C HIS A 95 -11.74 4.09 15.43
N ALA A 96 -12.62 3.29 14.82
CA ALA A 96 -12.82 1.89 15.16
C ALA A 96 -11.54 1.05 14.96
N ILE A 97 -10.80 1.27 13.86
CA ILE A 97 -9.53 0.59 13.60
C ILE A 97 -8.50 0.97 14.66
N GLN A 98 -8.36 2.26 14.97
CA GLN A 98 -7.39 2.74 15.96
C GLN A 98 -7.69 2.25 17.37
N GLN A 99 -8.97 2.16 17.76
CA GLN A 99 -9.37 1.60 19.05
C GLN A 99 -8.99 0.12 19.17
N ARG A 100 -9.10 -0.65 18.07
CA ARG A 100 -8.83 -2.09 18.08
C ARG A 100 -7.36 -2.46 17.91
N HIS A 101 -6.60 -1.70 17.12
CA HIS A 101 -5.24 -2.05 16.71
C HIS A 101 -4.16 -1.08 17.22
N GLY A 102 -4.57 0.06 17.79
CA GLY A 102 -3.69 1.14 18.26
C GLY A 102 -3.58 2.29 17.25
N ARG A 103 -3.15 3.47 17.73
CA ARG A 103 -3.10 4.73 16.96
C ARG A 103 -1.86 4.78 16.04
N ARG A 104 -2.01 4.31 14.81
CA ARG A 104 -1.01 4.39 13.72
C ARG A 104 -1.71 4.40 12.36
N ALA A 105 -0.94 4.51 11.28
CA ALA A 105 -1.47 4.41 9.92
C ALA A 105 -1.75 2.95 9.52
N TYR A 106 -2.90 2.72 8.88
CA TYR A 106 -3.29 1.41 8.35
C TYR A 106 -3.82 1.53 6.93
N LEU A 107 -3.43 0.58 6.09
CA LEU A 107 -4.06 0.31 4.81
C LEU A 107 -5.16 -0.74 4.98
N LEU A 108 -6.37 -0.40 4.56
CA LEU A 108 -7.50 -1.31 4.53
C LEU A 108 -7.74 -1.81 3.11
N LEU A 109 -7.75 -3.13 2.93
CA LEU A 109 -7.92 -3.79 1.64
C LEU A 109 -9.32 -4.38 1.48
N PRO A 110 -9.92 -4.31 0.27
CA PRO A 110 -11.22 -4.88 -0.03
C PRO A 110 -11.17 -6.40 -0.19
N ALA A 111 -10.18 -6.90 -0.92
CA ALA A 111 -10.03 -8.31 -1.26
C ALA A 111 -8.53 -8.69 -1.39
N PRO A 112 -8.04 -9.66 -0.60
CA PRO A 112 -8.69 -10.22 0.59
C PRO A 112 -8.90 -9.12 1.62
N ALA A 113 -10.00 -9.18 2.39
CA ALA A 113 -10.28 -8.19 3.42
C ALA A 113 -9.21 -8.24 4.53
N GLN A 114 -8.34 -7.23 4.56
CA GLN A 114 -7.16 -7.19 5.43
C GLN A 114 -6.88 -5.76 5.90
N ILE A 115 -6.30 -5.65 7.10
CA ILE A 115 -5.77 -4.40 7.66
C ILE A 115 -4.26 -4.55 7.74
N VAL A 116 -3.53 -3.72 6.99
CA VAL A 116 -2.08 -3.74 6.89
C VAL A 116 -1.52 -2.54 7.66
N PRO A 117 -0.75 -2.74 8.74
CA PRO A 117 -0.12 -1.66 9.48
C PRO A 117 1.06 -1.07 8.67
N LEU A 118 1.15 0.25 8.60
CA LEU A 118 2.16 0.97 7.81
C LEU A 118 3.33 1.51 8.64
N ASP A 119 3.44 1.11 9.90
CA ASP A 119 4.47 1.56 10.85
C ASP A 119 5.78 0.75 10.78
N ARG A 120 5.82 -0.32 9.97
CA ARG A 120 6.99 -1.19 9.80
C ARG A 120 7.67 -1.06 8.43
N LEU A 121 7.41 0.02 7.71
CA LEU A 121 8.04 0.28 6.43
C LEU A 121 9.52 0.62 6.63
N GLN A 122 10.38 0.11 5.75
CA GLN A 122 11.82 0.34 5.75
C GLN A 122 12.24 1.08 4.48
N PRO A 123 13.26 1.94 4.52
CA PRO A 123 13.80 2.54 3.29
C PRO A 123 14.17 1.47 2.27
N ALA A 124 13.76 1.69 1.02
CA ALA A 124 14.08 0.80 -0.08
C ALA A 124 15.59 0.84 -0.35
N SER A 125 16.20 -0.34 -0.47
CA SER A 125 17.59 -0.51 -0.86
C SER A 125 17.73 -1.73 -1.75
N ALA A 126 18.82 -1.80 -2.53
CA ALA A 126 19.09 -2.93 -3.41
C ALA A 126 19.25 -4.22 -2.59
N GLU A 127 19.89 -4.13 -1.42
CA GLU A 127 20.09 -5.24 -0.49
C GLU A 127 18.75 -5.74 0.07
N LEU A 128 17.87 -4.82 0.47
CA LEU A 128 16.56 -5.18 1.01
C LEU A 128 15.67 -5.83 -0.06
N LEU A 129 15.64 -5.26 -1.26
CA LEU A 129 14.90 -5.85 -2.38
C LEU A 129 15.47 -7.22 -2.77
N ALA A 130 16.79 -7.39 -2.80
CA ALA A 130 17.42 -8.69 -3.05
C ALA A 130 17.06 -9.73 -1.97
N ALA A 131 17.06 -9.32 -0.70
CA ALA A 131 16.67 -10.19 0.42
C ALA A 131 15.21 -10.62 0.35
N ILE A 132 14.32 -9.75 -0.14
CA ILE A 132 12.90 -10.10 -0.37
C ILE A 132 12.77 -11.15 -1.47
N ALA A 133 13.44 -10.97 -2.60
CA ALA A 133 13.41 -11.94 -3.71
C ALA A 133 13.92 -13.33 -3.27
N ALA A 134 14.98 -13.37 -2.46
CA ALA A 134 15.52 -14.62 -1.92
C ALA A 134 14.51 -15.41 -1.05
N ARG A 135 13.51 -14.75 -0.47
CA ARG A 135 12.45 -15.39 0.34
C ARG A 135 11.30 -15.95 -0.50
N TRP A 136 11.23 -15.59 -1.78
CA TRP A 136 10.22 -16.05 -2.72
C TRP A 136 10.71 -17.18 -3.64
N ALA A 137 12.02 -17.45 -3.63
CA ALA A 137 12.66 -18.56 -4.32
C ALA A 137 12.28 -19.90 -3.67
#